data_AF-A0A928Z976-F1
#
_entry.id   AF-A0A928Z976-F1
#
_cell.length_a   1.000
_cell.length_b   1.000
_cell.length_c   1.000
_cell.angle_alpha   90.00
_cell.angle_beta   90.00
_cell.angle_gamma   90.00
#
_symmetry.space_group_name_H-M   'P 1'
#
loop_
_entity.id
_entity.type
_entity.pdbx_description
1 polymer ?
#
loop_
_entity_poly.entity_id
_entity_poly.type
_entity_poly.pdbx_seq_one_letter_code
_entity_poly.pdbx_strand_id
1 'polypeptide(L)' 'MSYLRIIAFSIADRGSRRITESQVLPSLRIAQLEEALQKTRQMNQSQVVTWLLAQFQQLEGTEKN' A
#
# COMPACT_ATOMS: atom_id res chain seq x y z
N MET A 1 -0.16 8.52 20.18
CA MET A 1 0.07 7.80 18.90
C MET A 1 -1.21 7.83 18.10
N SER A 2 -1.23 8.50 16.94
CA SER A 2 -2.40 8.53 16.07
C SER A 2 -2.42 7.28 15.18
N TYR A 3 -3.48 6.47 15.29
CA TYR A 3 -3.74 5.31 14.43
C TYR A 3 -4.29 5.79 13.07
N LEU A 4 -3.77 5.24 11.97
CA LEU A 4 -4.23 5.54 10.61
C LEU A 4 -4.79 4.26 9.99
N ARG A 5 -5.96 4.38 9.36
CA ARG A 5 -6.63 3.28 8.66
C ARG A 5 -7.13 3.76 7.31
N ILE A 6 -6.80 3.04 6.26
CA ILE A 6 -7.26 3.24 4.89
C ILE A 6 -8.31 2.17 4.58
N ILE A 7 -9.45 2.62 4.09
CA ILE A 7 -10.50 1.74 3.58
C ILE A 7 -10.66 2.08 2.10
N ALA A 8 -10.16 1.20 1.24
CA ALA A 8 -10.23 1.36 -0.21
C ALA A 8 -11.42 0.60 -0.79
N PHE A 9 -12.10 1.22 -1.75
CA PHE A 9 -13.21 0.62 -2.48
C PHE A 9 -13.02 0.80 -3.98
N SER A 10 -13.39 -0.22 -4.76
CA SER A 10 -13.56 -0.09 -6.20
C SER A 10 -15.05 0.00 -6.53
N ILE A 11 -15.40 0.84 -7.50
CA ILE A 11 -16.76 0.94 -8.03
C ILE A 11 -16.83 0.08 -9.29
N ALA A 12 -17.67 -0.94 -9.27
CA ALA A 12 -17.90 -1.85 -10.39
C ALA A 12 -19.32 -2.41 -10.31
N ASP A 13 -19.91 -2.78 -11.45
CA ASP A 13 -21.18 -3.52 -11.52
C ASP A 13 -22.34 -2.87 -10.75
N ARG A 14 -22.45 -1.53 -10.82
CA ARG A 14 -23.45 -0.72 -10.09
C ARG A 14 -23.35 -0.81 -8.56
N GLY A 15 -22.23 -1.27 -8.02
CA GLY A 15 -21.94 -1.36 -6.59
C GLY A 15 -20.53 -0.90 -6.23
N SER A 16 -20.22 -0.97 -4.93
CA SER A 16 -18.87 -0.78 -4.41
C SER A 16 -18.42 -2.06 -3.71
N ARG A 17 -17.17 -2.44 -3.93
CA ARG A 17 -16.53 -3.55 -3.20
C ARG A 17 -15.28 -3.04 -2.52
N ARG A 18 -15.06 -3.52 -1.30
CA ARG A 18 -13.80 -3.23 -0.60
C ARG A 18 -12.66 -3.94 -1.33
N ILE A 19 -11.55 -3.24 -1.48
CA ILE A 19 -10.31 -3.79 -2.03
C ILE A 19 -9.20 -3.71 -0.98
N THR A 20 -8.30 -4.68 -1.00
CA THR A 20 -7.12 -4.76 -0.13
C THR A 20 -5.83 -4.54 -0.89
N GLU A 21 -5.91 -4.35 -2.19
CA GLU A 21 -4.81 -4.20 -3.14
C GLU A 21 -5.20 -3.19 -4.22
N SER A 22 -4.21 -2.50 -4.76
CA SER A 22 -4.39 -1.53 -5.84
C SER A 22 -4.82 -2.23 -7.13
N GLN A 23 -5.78 -1.64 -7.83
CA GLN A 23 -6.22 -2.11 -9.16
C GLN A 23 -5.35 -1.54 -10.30
N VAL A 24 -4.49 -0.56 -10.00
CA VAL A 24 -3.62 0.11 -10.99
C VAL A 24 -2.18 -0.36 -10.87
N LEU A 25 -1.75 -0.67 -9.64
CA LEU A 25 -0.41 -1.17 -9.34
C LEU A 25 -0.53 -2.57 -8.74
N PRO A 26 -0.34 -3.63 -9.55
CA PRO A 26 -0.35 -4.99 -9.04
C PRO A 26 0.60 -5.14 -7.85
N SER A 27 0.24 -5.99 -6.89
CA SER A 27 1.03 -6.29 -5.69
C SER A 27 1.14 -5.15 -4.65
N LEU A 28 0.62 -3.95 -4.91
CA LEU A 28 0.54 -2.89 -3.90
C LEU A 28 -0.64 -3.13 -2.96
N ARG A 29 -0.35 -3.64 -1.76
CA ARG A 29 -1.35 -3.85 -0.70
C ARG A 29 -1.69 -2.54 -0.01
N ILE A 30 -2.96 -2.32 0.30
CA ILE A 30 -3.43 -1.12 1.01
C ILE A 30 -2.79 -0.99 2.41
N ALA A 31 -2.48 -2.13 3.06
CA ALA A 31 -1.74 -2.15 4.33
C ALA A 31 -0.33 -1.53 4.24
N GLN A 32 0.36 -1.70 3.10
CA GLN A 32 1.68 -1.08 2.88
C GLN A 32 1.55 0.44 2.72
N LEU A 33 0.46 0.90 2.09
CA LEU A 33 0.15 2.32 2.00
C LEU A 33 -0.15 2.92 3.39
N GLU A 34 -0.90 2.20 4.24
CA GLU A 34 -1.12 2.60 5.64
C GLU A 34 0.21 2.76 6.39
N GLU A 35 1.12 1.79 6.24
CA GLU A 35 2.43 1.85 6.88
C GLU A 35 3.29 3.00 6.33
N ALA A 36 3.32 3.20 5.02
CA ALA A 36 4.02 4.32 4.40
C ALA A 36 3.53 5.66 4.95
N LEU A 37 2.20 5.87 5.00
CA LEU A 37 1.61 7.08 5.56
C LEU A 37 1.92 7.23 7.05
N GLN A 38 1.95 6.14 7.81
CA GLN A 38 2.36 6.20 9.22
C GLN A 38 3.83 6.62 9.36
N LYS A 39 4.73 6.13 8.50
CA LYS A 39 6.16 6.50 8.51
C LYS A 39 6.40 7.97 8.15
N THR A 40 5.53 8.61 7.35
CA THR A 40 5.65 10.06 7.06
C THR A 40 5.59 10.95 8.31
N ARG A 41 5.07 10.43 9.42
CA ARG A 41 5.01 11.13 10.71
C ARG A 41 6.32 11.06 11.50
N GLN A 42 7.24 10.21 11.09
CA GLN A 42 8.49 9.91 11.80
C GLN A 42 9.74 10.12 10.93
N MET A 43 9.57 10.08 9.60
CA MET A 43 10.65 10.10 8.61
C MET A 43 10.34 11.15 7.54
N ASN A 44 11.37 11.68 6.89
CA ASN A 44 11.16 12.60 5.78
C ASN A 44 10.57 11.88 4.55
N GLN A 45 9.98 12.65 3.63
CA GLN A 45 9.27 12.10 2.48
C GLN A 45 10.17 11.23 1.58
N SER A 46 11.41 11.65 1.32
CA SER A 46 12.34 10.89 0.46
C SER A 46 12.67 9.52 1.05
N GLN A 47 12.89 9.42 2.35
CA GLN A 47 13.17 8.15 3.03
C GLN A 47 11.96 7.21 2.99
N VAL A 48 10.74 7.74 3.15
CA VAL A 48 9.51 6.94 3.05
C VAL A 48 9.32 6.40 1.64
N VAL A 49 9.57 7.21 0.61
CA VAL A 49 9.49 6.78 -0.80
C VAL A 49 10.51 5.69 -1.10
N THR A 50 11.77 5.86 -0.70
CA THR A 50 12.81 4.83 -0.87
C THR A 50 12.43 3.52 -0.19
N TRP A 51 11.92 3.59 1.04
CA TRP A 51 11.45 2.41 1.77
C TRP A 51 10.29 1.72 1.04
N LEU A 52 9.30 2.48 0.58
CA LEU A 52 8.12 1.94 -0.12
C LEU A 52 8.52 1.25 -1.43
N LEU A 53 9.45 1.83 -2.19
CA LEU A 53 9.98 1.21 -3.41
C LEU A 53 10.71 -0.11 -3.12
N ALA A 54 11.47 -0.20 -2.02
CA ALA A 54 12.10 -1.46 -1.61
C ALA A 54 11.07 -2.55 -1.28
N GLN A 55 9.92 -2.19 -0.71
CA GLN A 55 8.83 -3.15 -0.46
C GLN A 55 8.29 -3.76 -1.77
N PHE A 56 8.27 -3.00 -2.87
CA PHE A 56 7.84 -3.53 -4.18
C PHE A 56 8.87 -4.47 -4.80
N GLN A 57 10.16 -4.18 -4.65
CA GLN A 57 11.23 -5.03 -5.16
C GLN A 57 11.32 -6.38 -4.44
N GLN A 58 10.98 -6.42 -3.15
CA GLN A 58 10.96 -7.67 -2.37
C GLN A 58 9.80 -8.61 -2.76
N LEU A 59 8.69 -8.06 -3.28
CA LEU A 59 7.51 -8.84 -3.65
C LEU A 59 7.70 -9.62 -4.97
N GLU A 60 8.55 -9.17 -5.88
CA GLU A 60 8.85 -9.89 -7.14
C GLU A 60 9.66 -11.19 -6.91
N GLY A 61 10.23 -11.38 -5.71
CA GLY A 61 11.00 -12.56 -5.36
C GLY A 61 10.19 -13.75 -4.82
N THR A 62 8.89 -13.57 -4.52
CA THR A 62 8.07 -14.56 -3.81
C THR A 62 7.13 -15.40 -4.70
N GLU A 63 7.17 -15.26 -6.03
CA GLU A 63 6.39 -16.08 -6.98
C GLU A 63 7.22 -17.21 -7.66
N LYS A 64 8.33 -17.64 -7.05
CA LYS A 64 9.04 -18.86 -7.45
C LYS A 64 9.19 -19.83 -6.27
N ASN A 65 8.08 -20.44 -5.85
CA ASN A 65 8.09 -21.77 -5.21
C ASN A 65 6.70 -22.40 -5.27
#